data_AF-A0A7J9ZGB7-F1
#
_entry.id   AF-A0A7J9ZGB7-F1
#
_cell.length_a   1.000
_cell.length_b   1.000
_cell.length_c   1.000
_cell.angle_alpha   90.00
_cell.angle_beta   90.00
_cell.angle_gamma   90.00
#
_symmetry.space_group_name_H-M   'P 1'
#
loop_
_entity.id
_entity.type
_entity.pdbx_description
1 polymer ?
#
loop_
_entity_poly.entity_id
_entity_poly.type
_entity_poly.pdbx_seq_one_letter_code
_entity_poly.pdbx_strand_id
1 'polypeptide(L)'
;MRRIPDGETGDRQQWIFFQLAKFWATPGLEKAESEDAPAEGYEELPKVRLAPGTEPADVVWPDLGYATAYAESHEIFSRLRGDGVIPAGVRMQVQYPTPLASIGAWVVADDQLRLEPSYERVLFADLGRFLASVPHDDVAVQWDVAVEFGILEGGFEGGERFPFEAVVERLVRCVDEVPDDVPVGLHLCYGDYGHRHFKEPESLELQVRVTNAVVAGARRPVSFFAFTVPQNRADAAFFAPLSGLAVPAETELYLALVPYHPDGQEPGTTAEQVRVVDQHLGGREWGICTECGMARAERDDVPRLLDLHREILAAHG
;
A
#
# COMPACT_ATOMS: atom_id res chain seq x y z
N MET A 1 -12.89 -0.29 -15.00
CA MET A 1 -11.73 -0.74 -14.20
C MET A 1 -10.46 -0.38 -14.97
N ARG A 2 -9.53 0.36 -14.36
CA ARG A 2 -8.30 0.86 -15.04
C ARG A 2 -7.08 -0.03 -14.82
N ARG A 3 -7.03 -0.73 -13.69
CA ARG A 3 -5.92 -1.59 -13.29
C ARG A 3 -6.42 -2.86 -12.59
N ILE A 4 -5.65 -3.94 -12.70
CA ILE A 4 -5.94 -5.24 -12.06
C ILE A 4 -4.65 -5.73 -11.37
N PRO A 5 -4.65 -6.01 -10.06
CA PRO A 5 -3.52 -6.65 -9.39
C PRO A 5 -3.49 -8.16 -9.64
N ASP A 6 -2.36 -8.80 -9.38
CA ASP A 6 -2.24 -10.27 -9.45
C ASP A 6 -2.76 -11.01 -8.20
N GLY A 7 -3.16 -10.25 -7.17
CA GLY A 7 -3.74 -10.75 -5.93
C GLY A 7 -2.72 -11.28 -4.90
N GLU A 8 -1.43 -11.22 -5.20
CA GLU A 8 -0.34 -11.57 -4.28
C GLU A 8 -0.46 -12.96 -3.62
N THR A 9 -0.96 -13.95 -4.37
CA THR A 9 -1.21 -15.28 -3.81
C THR A 9 0.08 -16.06 -3.49
N GLY A 10 -0.04 -17.16 -2.73
CA GLY A 10 1.10 -18.02 -2.37
C GLY A 10 2.01 -17.36 -1.33
N ASP A 11 3.32 -17.38 -1.57
CA ASP A 11 4.32 -16.85 -0.62
C ASP A 11 4.20 -15.34 -0.37
N ARG A 12 3.50 -14.62 -1.25
CA ARG A 12 3.23 -13.17 -1.12
C ARG A 12 1.94 -12.83 -0.39
N GLN A 13 1.15 -13.83 0.05
CA GLN A 13 -0.20 -13.58 0.59
C GLN A 13 -0.22 -12.76 1.89
N GLN A 14 0.93 -12.60 2.55
CA GLN A 14 1.10 -11.83 3.78
C GLN A 14 2.01 -10.60 3.58
N TRP A 15 2.00 -9.99 2.38
CA TRP A 15 2.68 -8.72 2.08
C TRP A 15 4.17 -8.75 2.47
N ILE A 16 4.60 -7.96 3.46
CA ILE A 16 6.00 -7.91 3.92
C ILE A 16 6.51 -9.19 4.59
N PHE A 17 5.65 -10.13 5.00
CA PHE A 17 6.11 -11.46 5.47
C PHE A 17 6.85 -12.23 4.38
N PHE A 18 6.61 -11.91 3.11
CA PHE A 18 7.38 -12.44 1.97
C PHE A 18 8.89 -12.13 2.06
N GLN A 19 9.26 -11.11 2.83
CA GLN A 19 10.66 -10.70 3.03
C GLN A 19 11.31 -11.38 4.25
N LEU A 20 10.54 -11.82 5.25
CA LEU A 20 11.09 -12.26 6.53
C LEU A 20 12.16 -13.35 6.40
N ALA A 21 11.88 -14.38 5.59
CA ALA A 21 12.85 -15.45 5.34
C ALA A 21 14.15 -14.94 4.70
N LYS A 22 14.06 -13.89 3.87
CA LYS A 22 15.22 -13.25 3.23
C LYS A 22 16.04 -12.46 4.24
N PHE A 23 15.41 -11.74 5.16
CA PHE A 23 16.10 -11.07 6.27
C PHE A 23 16.84 -12.10 7.15
N TRP A 24 16.19 -13.20 7.54
CA TRP A 24 16.83 -14.27 8.33
C TRP A 24 17.98 -14.98 7.63
N ALA A 25 17.99 -15.01 6.29
CA ALA A 25 19.04 -15.63 5.50
C ALA A 25 20.18 -14.67 5.12
N THR A 26 20.05 -13.37 5.40
CA THR A 26 21.02 -12.35 4.98
C THR A 26 22.29 -12.43 5.84
N PRO A 27 23.47 -12.70 5.24
CA PRO A 27 24.73 -12.72 5.99
C PRO A 27 25.02 -11.38 6.66
N GLY A 28 25.52 -11.43 7.90
CA GLY A 28 25.76 -10.23 8.72
C GLY A 28 24.55 -9.76 9.53
N LEU A 29 23.39 -10.40 9.37
CA LEU A 29 22.24 -10.24 10.24
C LEU A 29 22.06 -11.48 11.12
N GLU A 30 21.65 -11.28 12.37
CA GLU A 30 21.28 -12.35 13.29
C GLU A 30 19.86 -12.16 13.82
N LYS A 31 19.20 -13.28 14.17
CA LYS A 31 17.86 -13.22 14.75
C LYS A 31 17.89 -12.52 16.10
N ALA A 32 16.89 -11.69 16.31
CA ALA A 32 16.67 -10.91 17.51
C ALA A 32 15.29 -11.24 18.06
N GLU A 33 15.16 -11.31 19.39
CA GLU A 33 13.84 -11.21 20.02
C GLU A 33 13.21 -9.88 19.64
N SER A 34 11.91 -9.90 19.39
CA SER A 34 11.13 -8.69 19.18
C SER A 34 10.88 -8.04 20.55
N GLU A 35 10.95 -6.72 20.61
CA GLU A 35 10.55 -5.92 21.78
C GLU A 35 9.22 -5.19 21.53
N ASP A 36 8.63 -5.40 20.34
CA ASP A 36 7.34 -4.81 19.98
C ASP A 36 6.21 -5.38 20.85
N ALA A 37 5.22 -4.55 21.15
CA ALA A 37 4.00 -5.03 21.78
C ALA A 37 3.33 -6.09 20.88
N PRO A 38 2.81 -7.20 21.44
CA PRO A 38 2.12 -8.22 20.66
C PRO A 38 0.95 -7.62 19.87
N ALA A 39 0.95 -7.81 18.55
CA ALA A 39 -0.17 -7.44 17.71
C ALA A 39 -1.24 -8.55 17.77
N GLU A 40 -2.48 -8.20 18.09
CA GLU A 40 -3.58 -9.15 18.18
C GLU A 40 -3.74 -9.91 16.86
N GLY A 41 -3.76 -11.24 16.91
CA GLY A 41 -3.90 -12.11 15.73
C GLY A 41 -2.60 -12.41 14.98
N TYR A 42 -1.44 -11.88 15.41
CA TYR A 42 -0.14 -12.21 14.81
C TYR A 42 0.78 -12.91 15.81
N GLU A 43 1.50 -13.91 15.32
CA GLU A 43 2.58 -14.54 16.06
C GLU A 43 3.77 -13.59 16.15
N GLU A 44 4.37 -13.49 17.33
CA GLU A 44 5.61 -12.75 17.52
C GLU A 44 6.76 -13.50 16.86
N LEU A 45 7.14 -13.04 15.66
CA LEU A 45 8.24 -13.64 14.91
C LEU A 45 9.56 -12.91 15.23
N PRO A 46 10.69 -13.63 15.34
CA PRO A 46 11.99 -13.01 15.55
C PRO A 46 12.31 -11.97 14.48
N LYS A 47 12.65 -10.75 14.90
CA LYS A 47 13.25 -9.73 14.04
C LYS A 47 14.71 -10.09 13.73
N VAL A 48 15.41 -9.19 13.07
CA VAL A 48 16.87 -9.24 12.90
C VAL A 48 17.56 -8.01 13.46
N ARG A 49 18.83 -8.16 13.78
CA ARG A 49 19.78 -7.11 14.12
C ARG A 49 21.10 -7.33 13.38
N LEU A 50 21.93 -6.30 13.30
CA LEU A 50 23.30 -6.42 12.80
C LEU A 50 24.11 -7.33 13.73
N ALA A 51 24.75 -8.36 13.16
CA ALA A 51 25.65 -9.22 13.90
C ALA A 51 26.86 -8.40 14.40
N PRO A 52 27.43 -8.72 15.59
CA PRO A 52 28.55 -7.97 16.15
C PRO A 52 29.72 -7.82 15.16
N GLY A 53 30.17 -6.58 14.95
CA GLY A 53 31.27 -6.26 14.04
C GLY A 53 30.90 -6.17 12.56
N THR A 54 29.62 -6.33 12.21
CA THR A 54 29.13 -6.09 10.85
C THR A 54 28.89 -4.59 10.64
N GLU A 55 29.52 -4.02 9.62
CA GLU A 55 29.20 -2.67 9.18
C GLU A 55 27.92 -2.68 8.34
N PRO A 56 26.95 -1.77 8.56
CA PRO A 56 25.69 -1.75 7.80
C PRO A 56 25.89 -1.65 6.29
N ALA A 57 26.98 -0.99 5.86
CA ALA A 57 27.33 -0.83 4.46
C ALA A 57 27.79 -2.14 3.78
N ASP A 58 28.24 -3.12 4.56
CA ASP A 58 28.72 -4.42 4.07
C ASP A 58 27.60 -5.45 3.93
N VAL A 59 26.39 -5.13 4.40
CA VAL A 59 25.22 -6.01 4.25
C VAL A 59 24.83 -6.11 2.78
N VAL A 60 24.96 -7.32 2.23
CA VAL A 60 24.54 -7.66 0.88
C VAL A 60 23.20 -8.39 0.94
N TRP A 61 22.15 -7.69 0.54
CA TRP A 61 20.81 -8.26 0.49
C TRP A 61 20.68 -9.32 -0.62
N PRO A 62 19.93 -10.41 -0.38
CA PRO A 62 19.60 -11.37 -1.42
C PRO A 62 18.63 -10.76 -2.46
N ASP A 63 18.29 -11.53 -3.48
CA ASP A 63 17.18 -11.17 -4.37
C ASP A 63 15.88 -11.08 -3.55
N LEU A 64 15.20 -9.94 -3.61
CA LEU A 64 13.98 -9.67 -2.87
C LEU A 64 12.76 -10.34 -3.52
N GLY A 65 12.90 -10.80 -4.77
CA GLY A 65 11.97 -11.70 -5.44
C GLY A 65 10.67 -11.08 -5.95
N TYR A 66 10.42 -9.78 -5.71
CA TYR A 66 9.23 -9.12 -6.25
C TYR A 66 9.32 -9.04 -7.77
N ALA A 67 10.47 -8.69 -8.33
CA ALA A 67 10.63 -8.57 -9.77
C ALA A 67 10.35 -9.87 -10.51
N THR A 68 10.88 -10.99 -9.99
CA THR A 68 10.64 -12.32 -10.55
C THR A 68 9.15 -12.66 -10.49
N ALA A 69 8.50 -12.47 -9.33
CA ALA A 69 7.09 -12.76 -9.17
C ALA A 69 6.20 -11.92 -10.11
N TYR A 70 6.49 -10.62 -10.26
CA TYR A 70 5.69 -9.77 -11.15
C TYR A 70 5.98 -10.01 -12.63
N ALA A 71 7.17 -10.44 -13.01
CA ALA A 71 7.45 -10.88 -14.38
C ALA A 71 6.58 -12.11 -14.73
N GLU A 72 6.52 -13.11 -13.85
CA GLU A 72 5.65 -14.29 -14.01
C GLU A 72 4.17 -13.90 -14.07
N SER A 73 3.72 -12.99 -13.22
CA SER A 73 2.34 -12.45 -13.27
C SER A 73 2.05 -11.69 -14.57
N HIS A 74 3.02 -10.94 -15.10
CA HIS A 74 2.86 -10.19 -16.36
C HIS A 74 2.69 -11.13 -17.56
N GLU A 75 3.38 -12.28 -17.60
CA GLU A 75 3.20 -13.28 -18.65
C GLU A 75 1.74 -13.78 -18.70
N ILE A 76 1.16 -14.04 -17.53
CA ILE A 76 -0.25 -14.45 -17.41
C ILE A 76 -1.18 -13.31 -17.82
N PHE A 77 -0.96 -12.10 -17.30
CA PHE A 77 -1.75 -10.91 -17.62
C PHE A 77 -1.75 -10.63 -19.13
N SER A 78 -0.58 -10.66 -19.76
CA SER A 78 -0.40 -10.41 -21.19
C SER A 78 -1.15 -11.43 -22.04
N ARG A 79 -1.08 -12.72 -21.68
CA ARG A 79 -1.86 -13.78 -22.33
C ARG A 79 -3.37 -13.55 -22.18
N LEU A 80 -3.86 -13.27 -20.97
CA LEU A 80 -5.29 -13.01 -20.72
C LEU A 80 -5.80 -11.79 -21.48
N ARG A 81 -4.97 -10.76 -21.66
CA ARG A 81 -5.28 -9.60 -22.50
C ARG A 81 -5.30 -9.95 -23.98
N GLY A 82 -4.34 -10.75 -24.45
CA GLY A 82 -4.30 -11.26 -25.83
C GLY A 82 -5.51 -12.13 -26.19
N ASP A 83 -6.01 -12.90 -25.22
CA ASP A 83 -7.22 -13.73 -25.33
C ASP A 83 -8.53 -12.92 -25.21
N GLY A 84 -8.44 -11.61 -24.92
CA GLY A 84 -9.59 -10.72 -24.76
C GLY A 84 -10.34 -10.84 -23.44
N VAL A 85 -9.81 -11.60 -22.47
CA VAL A 85 -10.38 -11.70 -21.11
C VAL A 85 -10.15 -10.40 -20.35
N ILE A 86 -8.96 -9.82 -20.45
CA ILE A 86 -8.64 -8.50 -19.92
C ILE A 86 -8.79 -7.48 -21.06
N PRO A 87 -9.61 -6.42 -20.91
CA PRO A 87 -9.77 -5.40 -21.94
C PRO A 87 -8.46 -4.69 -22.28
N ALA A 88 -8.31 -4.29 -23.54
CA ALA A 88 -7.21 -3.43 -23.96
C ALA A 88 -7.19 -2.11 -23.16
N GLY A 89 -6.00 -1.60 -22.86
CA GLY A 89 -5.81 -0.38 -22.07
C GLY A 89 -5.88 -0.56 -20.55
N VAL A 90 -6.31 -1.72 -20.05
CA VAL A 90 -6.14 -2.08 -18.63
C VAL A 90 -4.67 -2.39 -18.37
N ARG A 91 -4.15 -1.87 -17.25
CA ARG A 91 -2.78 -2.13 -16.77
C ARG A 91 -2.77 -3.17 -15.65
N MET A 92 -1.71 -3.96 -15.56
CA MET A 92 -1.41 -4.75 -14.38
C MET A 92 -0.92 -3.82 -13.27
N GLN A 93 -1.53 -3.90 -12.09
CA GLN A 93 -1.07 -3.16 -10.92
C GLN A 93 -0.09 -4.02 -10.13
N VAL A 94 1.15 -3.54 -9.96
CA VAL A 94 2.13 -4.15 -9.05
C VAL A 94 2.19 -3.36 -7.75
N GLN A 95 2.38 -4.05 -6.63
CA GLN A 95 2.22 -3.49 -5.29
C GLN A 95 3.49 -3.72 -4.47
N TYR A 96 4.31 -2.69 -4.31
CA TYR A 96 5.53 -2.80 -3.51
C TYR A 96 5.29 -2.25 -2.10
N PRO A 97 5.79 -2.91 -1.03
CA PRO A 97 5.92 -2.23 0.25
C PRO A 97 6.96 -1.11 0.13
N THR A 98 6.90 -0.11 1.00
CA THR A 98 8.01 0.85 1.10
C THR A 98 9.24 0.18 1.75
N PRO A 99 10.44 0.76 1.59
CA PRO A 99 11.63 0.33 2.34
C PRO A 99 11.39 0.37 3.86
N LEU A 100 10.77 1.46 4.35
CA LEU A 100 10.44 1.65 5.75
C LEU A 100 9.48 0.58 6.27
N ALA A 101 8.49 0.14 5.49
CA ALA A 101 7.58 -0.92 5.90
C ALA A 101 8.30 -2.24 6.19
N SER A 102 9.21 -2.65 5.30
CA SER A 102 9.96 -3.90 5.48
C SER A 102 10.98 -3.81 6.61
N ILE A 103 11.68 -2.68 6.72
CA ILE A 103 12.68 -2.44 7.77
C ILE A 103 12.02 -2.31 9.14
N GLY A 104 10.96 -1.50 9.25
CA GLY A 104 10.23 -1.29 10.50
C GLY A 104 9.64 -2.58 11.08
N ALA A 105 9.15 -3.46 10.20
CA ALA A 105 8.58 -4.74 10.62
C ALA A 105 9.63 -5.77 11.06
N TRP A 106 10.78 -5.84 10.38
CA TRP A 106 11.69 -6.98 10.54
C TRP A 106 13.03 -6.67 11.16
N VAL A 107 13.37 -5.40 11.39
CA VAL A 107 14.63 -4.98 12.02
C VAL A 107 14.35 -4.36 13.39
N VAL A 108 15.18 -4.66 14.38
CA VAL A 108 15.09 -4.00 15.70
C VAL A 108 15.35 -2.49 15.59
N ALA A 109 14.70 -1.69 16.43
CA ALA A 109 14.72 -0.22 16.34
C ALA A 109 16.14 0.36 16.17
N ASP A 110 17.09 -0.07 17.01
CA ASP A 110 18.48 0.43 17.02
C ASP A 110 19.22 0.31 15.66
N ASP A 111 18.80 -0.62 14.80
CA ASP A 111 19.46 -0.87 13.51
C ASP A 111 18.62 -0.43 12.29
N GLN A 112 17.37 0.00 12.47
CA GLN A 112 16.46 0.37 11.37
C GLN A 112 17.07 1.47 10.50
N LEU A 113 17.41 2.61 11.11
CA LEU A 113 18.05 3.75 10.42
C LEU A 113 19.38 3.39 9.75
N ARG A 114 20.11 2.41 10.30
CA ARG A 114 21.41 1.98 9.79
C ARG A 114 21.28 1.09 8.56
N LEU A 115 20.25 0.25 8.52
CA LEU A 115 20.02 -0.73 7.45
C LEU A 115 19.13 -0.20 6.32
N GLU A 116 18.18 0.68 6.62
CA GLU A 116 17.21 1.21 5.66
C GLU A 116 17.84 1.69 4.34
N PRO A 117 18.92 2.50 4.34
CA PRO A 117 19.49 2.99 3.08
C PRO A 117 20.01 1.88 2.17
N SER A 118 20.49 0.77 2.74
CA SER A 118 20.98 -0.37 1.95
C SER A 118 19.85 -1.21 1.38
N TYR A 119 18.78 -1.39 2.15
CA TYR A 119 17.58 -2.11 1.72
C TYR A 119 16.79 -1.32 0.65
N GLU A 120 16.63 0.00 0.85
CA GLU A 120 16.01 0.92 -0.12
C GLU A 120 16.65 0.76 -1.51
N ARG A 121 17.99 0.80 -1.58
CA ARG A 121 18.71 0.62 -2.85
C ARG A 121 18.39 -0.72 -3.53
N VAL A 122 18.30 -1.80 -2.78
CA VAL A 122 18.06 -3.13 -3.36
C VAL A 122 16.60 -3.31 -3.75
N LEU A 123 15.65 -2.75 -3.00
CA LEU A 123 14.23 -2.72 -3.36
C LEU A 123 13.96 -1.90 -4.61
N PHE A 124 14.58 -0.73 -4.74
CA PHE A 124 14.50 0.10 -5.92
C PHE A 124 15.16 -0.57 -7.14
N ALA A 125 16.31 -1.21 -6.95
CA ALA A 125 16.93 -2.02 -7.99
C ALA A 125 16.07 -3.22 -8.40
N ASP A 126 15.33 -3.83 -7.47
CA ASP A 126 14.36 -4.89 -7.78
C ASP A 126 13.22 -4.38 -8.65
N LEU A 127 12.55 -3.29 -8.24
CA LEU A 127 11.54 -2.62 -9.04
C LEU A 127 12.06 -2.25 -10.44
N GLY A 128 13.27 -1.70 -10.53
CA GLY A 128 13.91 -1.37 -11.81
C GLY A 128 14.15 -2.59 -12.70
N ARG A 129 14.54 -3.75 -12.14
CA ARG A 129 14.67 -5.01 -12.90
C ARG A 129 13.33 -5.43 -13.49
N PHE A 130 12.25 -5.34 -12.72
CA PHE A 130 10.91 -5.66 -13.21
C PHE A 130 10.49 -4.73 -14.34
N LEU A 131 10.55 -3.42 -14.12
CA LEU A 131 10.09 -2.44 -15.11
C LEU A 131 10.89 -2.51 -16.42
N ALA A 132 12.18 -2.85 -16.35
CA ALA A 132 13.00 -3.10 -17.55
C ALA A 132 12.61 -4.37 -18.32
N SER A 133 11.86 -5.30 -17.71
CA SER A 133 11.47 -6.57 -18.31
C SER A 133 10.10 -6.55 -19.00
N VAL A 134 9.31 -5.50 -18.78
CA VAL A 134 7.92 -5.39 -19.27
C VAL A 134 7.68 -4.07 -20.03
N PRO A 135 6.71 -4.00 -20.95
CA PRO A 135 6.31 -2.72 -21.52
C PRO A 135 5.72 -1.81 -20.43
N HIS A 136 6.23 -0.58 -20.32
CA HIS A 136 5.74 0.39 -19.33
C HIS A 136 4.23 0.66 -19.46
N ASP A 137 3.70 0.61 -20.69
CA ASP A 137 2.27 0.79 -20.97
C ASP A 137 1.36 -0.32 -20.43
N ASP A 138 1.95 -1.44 -20.01
CA ASP A 138 1.20 -2.58 -19.47
C ASP A 138 1.03 -2.50 -17.96
N VAL A 139 1.77 -1.65 -17.26
CA VAL A 139 1.89 -1.70 -15.81
C VAL A 139 1.64 -0.36 -15.12
N ALA A 140 1.30 -0.43 -13.86
CA ALA A 140 1.24 0.69 -12.92
C ALA A 140 1.79 0.22 -11.56
N VAL A 141 2.50 1.10 -10.87
CA VAL A 141 3.13 0.82 -9.58
C VAL A 141 2.30 1.43 -8.46
N GLN A 142 1.99 0.65 -7.43
CA GLN A 142 1.46 1.12 -6.16
C GLN A 142 2.49 0.91 -5.07
N TRP A 143 2.69 1.93 -4.24
CA TRP A 143 3.38 1.80 -2.95
C TRP A 143 2.35 1.63 -1.84
N ASP A 144 2.54 0.60 -1.01
CA ASP A 144 1.67 0.33 0.14
C ASP A 144 2.22 1.00 1.40
N VAL A 145 1.43 1.89 2.01
CA VAL A 145 1.91 2.88 3.00
C VAL A 145 1.37 2.57 4.41
N ALA A 146 1.28 1.30 4.80
CA ALA A 146 0.64 0.92 6.05
C ALA A 146 1.47 1.24 7.31
N VAL A 147 2.77 0.95 7.27
CA VAL A 147 3.68 1.15 8.42
C VAL A 147 3.90 2.63 8.67
N GLU A 148 3.99 3.44 7.63
CA GLU A 148 4.10 4.89 7.72
C GLU A 148 2.92 5.50 8.48
N PHE A 149 1.68 5.12 8.15
CA PHE A 149 0.52 5.59 8.89
C PHE A 149 0.53 5.08 10.33
N GLY A 150 0.97 3.84 10.58
CA GLY A 150 1.19 3.33 11.93
C GLY A 150 2.15 4.19 12.75
N ILE A 151 3.25 4.64 12.13
CA ILE A 151 4.22 5.54 12.76
C ILE A 151 3.61 6.93 13.01
N LEU A 152 2.95 7.51 12.00
CA LEU A 152 2.39 8.86 12.08
C LEU A 152 1.23 8.98 13.08
N GLU A 153 0.45 7.91 13.25
CA GLU A 153 -0.65 7.83 14.20
C GLU A 153 -0.19 7.45 15.61
N GLY A 154 1.08 7.08 15.78
CA GLY A 154 1.65 6.58 17.03
C GLY A 154 1.12 5.19 17.42
N GLY A 155 0.73 4.37 16.44
CA GLY A 155 0.14 3.05 16.63
C GLY A 155 1.12 1.95 17.03
N PHE A 156 2.43 2.18 16.95
CA PHE A 156 3.46 1.22 17.36
C PHE A 156 4.09 1.65 18.70
N GLU A 157 3.67 1.01 19.79
CA GLU A 157 4.30 1.21 21.10
C GLU A 157 5.76 0.70 21.07
N GLY A 158 6.70 1.53 21.53
CA GLY A 158 8.14 1.19 21.55
C GLY A 158 8.87 1.30 20.20
N GLY A 159 8.14 1.49 19.09
CA GLY A 159 8.73 1.66 17.76
C GLY A 159 9.40 3.03 17.54
N GLU A 160 10.23 3.13 16.50
CA GLU A 160 10.83 4.40 16.09
C GLU A 160 9.75 5.42 15.74
N ARG A 161 9.92 6.65 16.22
CA ARG A 161 9.05 7.78 15.89
C ARG A 161 9.74 8.69 14.90
N PHE A 162 9.26 8.69 13.67
CA PHE A 162 9.72 9.64 12.66
C PHE A 162 8.89 10.92 12.67
N PRO A 163 9.54 12.09 12.54
CA PRO A 163 8.84 13.31 12.16
C PRO A 163 8.04 13.13 10.87
N PHE A 164 6.93 13.84 10.75
CA PHE A 164 6.06 13.78 9.56
C PHE A 164 6.85 14.02 8.26
N GLU A 165 7.76 14.99 8.28
CA GLU A 165 8.59 15.37 7.14
C GLU A 165 9.51 14.22 6.71
N ALA A 166 10.08 13.49 7.67
CA ALA A 166 10.95 12.35 7.39
C ALA A 166 10.21 11.15 6.77
N VAL A 167 8.93 10.97 7.11
CA VAL A 167 8.06 9.97 6.46
C VAL A 167 7.71 10.41 5.04
N VAL A 168 7.31 11.67 4.86
CA VAL A 168 6.99 12.22 3.52
C VAL A 168 8.21 12.16 2.60
N GLU A 169 9.41 12.49 3.06
CA GLU A 169 10.64 12.40 2.26
C GLU A 169 10.91 10.99 1.74
N ARG A 170 10.60 9.95 2.52
CA ARG A 170 10.70 8.54 2.09
C ARG A 170 9.69 8.23 0.99
N LEU A 171 8.43 8.62 1.19
CA LEU A 171 7.37 8.41 0.21
C LEU A 171 7.65 9.15 -1.10
N VAL A 172 8.20 10.35 -1.04
CA VAL A 172 8.66 11.10 -2.22
C VAL A 172 9.76 10.34 -2.96
N ARG A 173 10.74 9.76 -2.27
CA ARG A 173 11.76 8.91 -2.92
C ARG A 173 11.15 7.70 -3.61
N CYS A 174 10.21 7.00 -2.96
CA CYS A 174 9.48 5.88 -3.56
C CYS A 174 8.75 6.29 -4.85
N VAL A 175 8.04 7.42 -4.82
CA VAL A 175 7.33 7.96 -5.99
C VAL A 175 8.32 8.30 -7.12
N ASP A 176 9.39 9.01 -6.80
CA ASP A 176 10.37 9.51 -7.76
C ASP A 176 11.25 8.41 -8.37
N GLU A 177 11.32 7.23 -7.74
CA GLU A 177 12.05 6.07 -8.29
C GLU A 177 11.34 5.46 -9.50
N VAL A 178 10.01 5.60 -9.58
CA VAL A 178 9.23 5.04 -10.69
C VAL A 178 9.42 5.91 -11.95
N PRO A 179 9.74 5.32 -13.12
CA PRO A 179 9.88 6.05 -14.39
C PRO A 179 8.68 6.92 -14.75
N ASP A 180 8.92 8.07 -15.39
CA ASP A 180 7.90 9.09 -15.68
C ASP A 180 6.71 8.58 -16.49
N ASP A 181 6.94 7.61 -17.38
CA ASP A 181 5.95 6.98 -18.27
C ASP A 181 5.22 5.79 -17.64
N VAL A 182 5.56 5.42 -16.40
CA VAL A 182 4.84 4.40 -15.61
C VAL A 182 3.97 5.09 -14.57
N PRO A 183 2.64 4.91 -14.58
CA PRO A 183 1.77 5.47 -13.54
C PRO A 183 2.16 4.95 -12.15
N VAL A 184 2.27 5.87 -11.19
CA VAL A 184 2.59 5.58 -9.78
C VAL A 184 1.50 6.07 -8.85
N GLY A 185 1.19 5.30 -7.81
CA GLY A 185 0.24 5.72 -6.78
C GLY A 185 0.54 5.16 -5.40
N LEU A 186 -0.20 5.64 -4.41
CA LEU A 186 -0.04 5.25 -3.01
C LEU A 186 -1.35 4.69 -2.46
N HIS A 187 -1.28 3.58 -1.73
CA HIS A 187 -2.36 3.11 -0.89
C HIS A 187 -2.14 3.55 0.56
N LEU A 188 -2.98 4.46 1.03
CA LEU A 188 -2.91 5.11 2.35
C LEU A 188 -3.61 4.24 3.40
N CYS A 189 -3.00 3.10 3.68
CA CYS A 189 -3.58 2.04 4.49
C CYS A 189 -3.38 2.26 5.99
N TYR A 190 -4.37 1.88 6.80
CA TYR A 190 -4.26 1.78 8.26
C TYR A 190 -4.02 0.34 8.76
N GLY A 191 -3.55 -0.53 7.86
CA GLY A 191 -3.32 -1.96 8.09
C GLY A 191 -4.61 -2.77 8.22
N ASP A 192 -4.48 -4.10 8.09
CA ASP A 192 -5.55 -5.05 8.35
C ASP A 192 -5.02 -6.16 9.29
N TYR A 193 -5.27 -5.96 10.60
CA TYR A 193 -4.95 -6.89 11.66
C TYR A 193 -6.21 -7.65 12.10
N GLY A 194 -6.61 -8.65 11.30
CA GLY A 194 -7.82 -9.44 11.57
C GLY A 194 -9.10 -8.60 11.42
N HIS A 195 -9.15 -7.80 10.37
CA HIS A 195 -10.23 -6.87 10.02
C HIS A 195 -10.39 -5.68 10.96
N ARG A 196 -9.31 -5.30 11.65
CA ARG A 196 -9.19 -4.07 12.42
C ARG A 196 -7.93 -3.33 12.02
N HIS A 197 -8.01 -2.02 11.95
CA HIS A 197 -6.83 -1.17 11.77
C HIS A 197 -5.94 -1.19 13.03
N PHE A 198 -4.64 -0.88 12.89
CA PHE A 198 -3.80 -0.61 14.07
C PHE A 198 -4.36 0.59 14.86
N LYS A 199 -5.09 1.47 14.17
CA LYS A 199 -5.91 2.55 14.72
C LYS A 199 -7.02 2.89 13.73
N GLU A 200 -8.26 2.89 14.17
CA GLU A 200 -9.37 3.36 13.34
C GLU A 200 -9.19 4.87 13.05
N PRO A 201 -9.07 5.30 11.77
CA PRO A 201 -8.95 6.71 11.47
C PRO A 201 -10.21 7.45 11.94
N GLU A 202 -10.00 8.52 12.71
CA GLU A 202 -11.10 9.36 13.19
C GLU A 202 -11.52 10.41 12.14
N SER A 203 -10.65 10.66 11.14
CA SER A 203 -10.77 11.68 10.10
C SER A 203 -9.88 11.33 8.90
N LEU A 204 -10.20 11.83 7.70
CA LEU A 204 -9.31 11.77 6.53
C LEU A 204 -8.16 12.80 6.58
N GLU A 205 -8.05 13.59 7.65
CA GLU A 205 -7.09 14.71 7.75
C GLU A 205 -5.63 14.28 7.54
N LEU A 206 -5.19 13.19 8.20
CA LEU A 206 -3.82 12.71 8.03
C LEU A 206 -3.57 12.23 6.60
N GLN A 207 -4.52 11.50 6.00
CA GLN A 207 -4.40 11.00 4.62
C GLN A 207 -4.31 12.15 3.62
N VAL A 208 -5.13 13.20 3.77
CA VAL A 208 -5.08 14.42 2.95
C VAL A 208 -3.76 15.16 3.15
N ARG A 209 -3.29 15.28 4.39
CA ARG A 209 -2.02 15.95 4.71
C ARG A 209 -0.83 15.23 4.08
N VAL A 210 -0.76 13.90 4.18
CA VAL A 210 0.27 13.09 3.53
C VAL A 210 0.20 13.23 2.01
N THR A 211 -1.00 13.10 1.43
CA THR A 211 -1.24 13.25 -0.02
C THR A 211 -0.69 14.57 -0.54
N ASN A 212 -1.09 15.68 0.08
CA ASN A 212 -0.67 17.02 -0.35
C ASN A 212 0.85 17.22 -0.19
N ALA A 213 1.44 16.71 0.88
CA ALA A 213 2.87 16.83 1.12
C ALA A 213 3.71 16.02 0.12
N VAL A 214 3.26 14.80 -0.22
CA VAL A 214 3.90 13.97 -1.26
C VAL A 214 3.79 14.63 -2.62
N VAL A 215 2.61 15.12 -3.01
CA VAL A 215 2.43 15.84 -4.29
C VAL A 215 3.29 17.10 -4.36
N ALA A 216 3.43 17.84 -3.27
CA ALA A 216 4.28 19.04 -3.23
C ALA A 216 5.78 18.72 -3.30
N GLY A 217 6.21 17.56 -2.81
CA GLY A 217 7.62 17.15 -2.76
C GLY A 217 8.10 16.32 -3.96
N ALA A 218 7.21 15.59 -4.62
CA ALA A 218 7.55 14.73 -5.74
C ALA A 218 8.02 15.53 -6.97
N ARG A 219 9.02 15.00 -7.67
CA ARG A 219 9.55 15.57 -8.92
C ARG A 219 8.68 15.23 -10.14
N ARG A 220 7.75 14.31 -9.97
CA ARG A 220 6.83 13.82 -10.99
C ARG A 220 5.38 13.79 -10.49
N PRO A 221 4.37 13.76 -11.39
CA PRO A 221 2.97 13.62 -10.98
C PRO A 221 2.71 12.26 -10.31
N VAL A 222 1.99 12.28 -9.19
CA VAL A 222 1.40 11.06 -8.62
C VAL A 222 0.09 10.78 -9.34
N SER A 223 -0.01 9.60 -9.94
CA SER A 223 -1.11 9.21 -10.83
C SER A 223 -2.37 8.83 -10.06
N PHE A 224 -2.26 8.23 -8.88
CA PHE A 224 -3.42 7.85 -8.08
C PHE A 224 -3.15 7.75 -6.58
N PHE A 225 -4.19 7.93 -5.77
CA PHE A 225 -4.20 7.67 -4.34
C PHE A 225 -5.40 6.81 -3.96
N ALA A 226 -5.20 5.81 -3.11
CA ALA A 226 -6.27 5.01 -2.51
C ALA A 226 -6.37 5.32 -1.01
N PHE A 227 -7.50 5.90 -0.60
CA PHE A 227 -7.80 6.33 0.76
C PHE A 227 -8.57 5.26 1.52
N THR A 228 -8.13 5.00 2.73
CA THR A 228 -8.83 4.12 3.67
C THR A 228 -9.98 4.86 4.36
N VAL A 229 -11.15 4.26 4.31
CA VAL A 229 -12.40 4.74 4.89
C VAL A 229 -12.99 3.55 5.63
N PRO A 230 -13.10 3.58 6.97
CA PRO A 230 -13.70 2.48 7.68
C PRO A 230 -15.15 2.30 7.24
N GLN A 231 -15.57 1.06 6.99
CA GLN A 231 -16.87 0.78 6.35
C GLN A 231 -18.11 1.38 7.05
N ASN A 232 -18.00 1.73 8.35
CA ASN A 232 -19.08 2.30 9.15
C ASN A 232 -19.08 3.84 9.20
N ARG A 233 -18.12 4.51 8.56
CA ARG A 233 -18.03 5.99 8.55
C ARG A 233 -18.81 6.57 7.39
N ALA A 234 -19.84 7.36 7.70
CA ALA A 234 -20.61 8.14 6.73
C ALA A 234 -20.83 9.59 7.17
N ASP A 235 -20.24 10.01 8.31
CA ASP A 235 -20.43 11.35 8.84
C ASP A 235 -19.62 12.41 8.08
N ALA A 236 -20.23 13.57 7.82
CA ALA A 236 -19.60 14.64 7.06
C ALA A 236 -18.28 15.16 7.66
N ALA A 237 -18.13 15.08 8.99
CA ALA A 237 -16.91 15.53 9.66
C ALA A 237 -15.69 14.67 9.29
N PHE A 238 -15.87 13.34 9.15
CA PHE A 238 -14.83 12.43 8.68
C PHE A 238 -14.24 12.84 7.32
N PHE A 239 -15.12 13.20 6.38
CA PHE A 239 -14.79 13.47 4.99
C PHE A 239 -14.46 14.93 4.71
N ALA A 240 -14.77 15.86 5.62
CA ALA A 240 -14.53 17.29 5.46
C ALA A 240 -13.11 17.65 4.97
N PRO A 241 -12.03 16.97 5.42
CA PRO A 241 -10.67 17.24 4.94
C PRO A 241 -10.47 17.08 3.44
N LEU A 242 -11.30 16.30 2.73
CA LEU A 242 -11.20 16.13 1.26
C LEU A 242 -11.29 17.47 0.52
N SER A 243 -11.99 18.46 1.08
CA SER A 243 -12.09 19.82 0.51
C SER A 243 -10.73 20.53 0.44
N GLY A 244 -9.75 20.07 1.22
CA GLY A 244 -8.37 20.60 1.25
C GLY A 244 -7.39 19.82 0.38
N LEU A 245 -7.82 18.84 -0.42
CA LEU A 245 -6.95 18.11 -1.33
C LEU A 245 -6.35 19.06 -2.38
N ALA A 246 -5.03 19.04 -2.49
CA ALA A 246 -4.23 19.88 -3.39
C ALA A 246 -3.51 18.99 -4.40
N VAL A 247 -4.29 18.28 -5.21
CA VAL A 247 -3.78 17.38 -6.26
C VAL A 247 -4.20 17.86 -7.66
N PRO A 248 -3.38 17.65 -8.70
CA PRO A 248 -3.76 17.93 -10.10
C PRO A 248 -5.08 17.27 -10.47
N ALA A 249 -5.83 17.83 -11.44
CA ALA A 249 -7.14 17.30 -11.84
C ALA A 249 -7.07 15.86 -12.37
N GLU A 250 -5.92 15.50 -12.94
CA GLU A 250 -5.63 14.22 -13.58
C GLU A 250 -5.31 13.10 -12.57
N THR A 251 -4.97 13.45 -11.33
CA THR A 251 -4.69 12.46 -10.27
C THR A 251 -5.97 11.70 -9.91
N GLU A 252 -5.96 10.39 -10.06
CA GLU A 252 -7.14 9.58 -9.76
C GLU A 252 -7.27 9.37 -8.23
N LEU A 253 -8.48 9.51 -7.70
CA LEU A 253 -8.78 9.28 -6.29
C LEU A 253 -9.62 8.03 -6.16
N TYR A 254 -9.20 7.11 -5.29
CA TYR A 254 -9.94 5.90 -4.95
C TYR A 254 -10.30 5.93 -3.47
N LEU A 255 -11.58 5.86 -3.14
CA LEU A 255 -12.08 5.89 -1.77
C LEU A 255 -12.57 4.48 -1.41
N ALA A 256 -12.21 3.98 -0.23
CA ALA A 256 -12.59 2.65 0.24
C ALA A 256 -14.08 2.56 0.62
N LEU A 257 -14.96 2.55 -0.37
CA LEU A 257 -16.41 2.50 -0.16
C LEU A 257 -17.02 1.12 -0.42
N VAL A 258 -16.25 0.15 -0.90
CA VAL A 258 -16.70 -1.24 -0.95
C VAL A 258 -16.54 -1.84 0.46
N PRO A 259 -17.64 -2.12 1.19
CA PRO A 259 -17.56 -2.64 2.54
C PRO A 259 -16.93 -4.03 2.53
N TYR A 260 -15.93 -4.21 3.39
CA TYR A 260 -15.22 -5.49 3.49
C TYR A 260 -16.10 -6.58 4.13
N HIS A 261 -17.02 -6.18 5.02
CA HIS A 261 -18.07 -7.04 5.58
C HIS A 261 -19.45 -6.48 5.21
N PRO A 262 -19.98 -6.81 4.01
CA PRO A 262 -21.24 -6.24 3.53
C PRO A 262 -22.43 -6.48 4.46
N ASP A 263 -22.48 -7.64 5.14
CA ASP A 263 -23.56 -7.97 6.08
C ASP A 263 -23.53 -7.14 7.37
N GLY A 264 -22.39 -6.52 7.67
CA GLY A 264 -22.19 -5.67 8.85
C GLY A 264 -22.39 -4.18 8.59
N GLN A 265 -22.72 -3.78 7.36
CA GLN A 265 -22.92 -2.37 7.02
C GLN A 265 -24.42 -2.01 7.07
N GLU A 266 -24.75 -0.91 7.76
CA GLU A 266 -26.12 -0.41 7.81
C GLU A 266 -26.63 -0.02 6.41
N PRO A 267 -27.89 -0.36 6.05
CA PRO A 267 -28.44 -0.02 4.75
C PRO A 267 -28.38 1.49 4.45
N GLY A 268 -27.92 1.84 3.24
CA GLY A 268 -27.80 3.23 2.80
C GLY A 268 -26.49 3.93 3.19
N THR A 269 -25.62 3.30 3.98
CA THR A 269 -24.31 3.85 4.36
C THR A 269 -23.48 4.23 3.13
N THR A 270 -23.37 3.34 2.15
CA THR A 270 -22.62 3.62 0.91
C THR A 270 -23.19 4.83 0.16
N ALA A 271 -24.51 4.96 0.04
CA ALA A 271 -25.13 6.09 -0.65
C ALA A 271 -24.85 7.43 0.06
N GLU A 272 -24.84 7.42 1.40
CA GLU A 272 -24.47 8.59 2.19
C GLU A 272 -22.98 8.92 2.07
N GLN A 273 -22.10 7.91 2.07
CA GLN A 273 -20.67 8.09 1.82
C GLN A 273 -20.43 8.76 0.46
N VAL A 274 -21.04 8.27 -0.62
CA VAL A 274 -20.96 8.88 -1.96
C VAL A 274 -21.41 10.35 -1.90
N ARG A 275 -22.59 10.62 -1.33
CA ARG A 275 -23.16 11.98 -1.25
C ARG A 275 -22.22 12.95 -0.53
N VAL A 276 -21.61 12.51 0.56
CA VAL A 276 -20.69 13.32 1.37
C VAL A 276 -19.36 13.53 0.64
N VAL A 277 -18.82 12.49 -0.01
CA VAL A 277 -17.60 12.60 -0.82
C VAL A 277 -17.80 13.59 -1.97
N ASP A 278 -18.90 13.49 -2.72
CA ASP A 278 -19.23 14.41 -3.82
C ASP A 278 -19.33 15.86 -3.34
N GLN A 279 -19.95 16.08 -2.18
CA GLN A 279 -20.07 17.39 -1.57
C GLN A 279 -18.69 18.04 -1.29
N HIS A 280 -17.71 17.25 -0.86
CA HIS A 280 -16.37 17.75 -0.54
C HIS A 280 -15.40 17.79 -1.71
N LEU A 281 -15.57 16.91 -2.72
CA LEU A 281 -14.74 16.88 -3.93
C LEU A 281 -15.25 17.80 -5.04
N GLY A 282 -16.43 18.41 -4.89
CA GLY A 282 -16.87 19.53 -5.73
C GLY A 282 -17.07 19.16 -7.21
N GLY A 283 -17.52 17.94 -7.50
CA GLY A 283 -17.76 17.45 -8.86
C GLY A 283 -16.52 16.90 -9.59
N ARG A 284 -15.40 16.74 -8.88
CA ARG A 284 -14.24 15.98 -9.37
C ARG A 284 -14.61 14.50 -9.55
N GLU A 285 -14.09 13.84 -10.60
CA GLU A 285 -14.21 12.39 -10.76
C GLU A 285 -13.37 11.63 -9.72
N TRP A 286 -13.94 10.55 -9.18
CA TRP A 286 -13.28 9.64 -8.24
C TRP A 286 -13.83 8.23 -8.41
N GLY A 287 -13.12 7.23 -7.89
CA GLY A 287 -13.48 5.82 -7.95
C GLY A 287 -13.52 5.16 -6.57
N ILE A 288 -13.91 3.89 -6.53
CA ILE A 288 -14.00 3.12 -5.29
C ILE A 288 -13.02 1.94 -5.27
N CYS A 289 -12.62 1.55 -4.07
CA CYS A 289 -11.86 0.34 -3.78
C CYS A 289 -12.38 -0.30 -2.47
N THR A 290 -11.78 -1.42 -2.08
CA THR A 290 -11.88 -1.94 -0.72
C THR A 290 -10.94 -1.18 0.22
N GLU A 291 -11.18 -1.32 1.52
CA GLU A 291 -10.40 -0.69 2.60
C GLU A 291 -8.93 -1.12 2.64
N CYS A 292 -8.69 -2.40 2.37
CA CYS A 292 -7.39 -3.04 2.25
C CYS A 292 -7.43 -4.08 1.12
N GLY A 293 -6.33 -4.79 0.89
CA GLY A 293 -6.29 -5.95 0.00
C GLY A 293 -7.14 -7.10 0.50
N MET A 294 -7.61 -7.97 -0.40
CA MET A 294 -8.55 -9.06 -0.08
C MET A 294 -7.87 -10.32 0.49
N ALA A 295 -6.62 -10.23 0.95
CA ALA A 295 -5.83 -11.39 1.35
C ALA A 295 -6.36 -12.11 2.60
N ARG A 296 -7.19 -11.44 3.41
CA ARG A 296 -7.85 -12.00 4.60
C ARG A 296 -9.33 -12.30 4.36
N ALA A 297 -9.87 -11.98 3.18
CA ALA A 297 -11.23 -12.37 2.83
C ALA A 297 -11.28 -13.88 2.56
N GLU A 298 -12.39 -14.52 2.93
CA GLU A 298 -12.63 -15.90 2.51
C GLU A 298 -12.70 -15.95 0.97
N ARG A 299 -12.17 -17.03 0.39
CA ARG A 299 -12.07 -17.17 -1.07
C ARG A 299 -13.42 -16.96 -1.77
N ASP A 300 -14.49 -17.45 -1.16
CA ASP A 300 -15.85 -17.41 -1.72
C ASP A 300 -16.50 -16.02 -1.57
N ASP A 301 -15.95 -15.15 -0.71
CA ASP A 301 -16.42 -13.77 -0.55
C ASP A 301 -15.79 -12.80 -1.57
N VAL A 302 -14.64 -13.13 -2.17
CA VAL A 302 -13.98 -12.27 -3.16
C VAL A 302 -14.90 -11.93 -4.35
N PRO A 303 -15.59 -12.89 -5.01
CA PRO A 303 -16.56 -12.57 -6.06
C PRO A 303 -17.66 -11.64 -5.59
N ARG A 304 -18.15 -11.81 -4.36
CA ARG A 304 -19.19 -10.96 -3.75
C ARG A 304 -18.72 -9.52 -3.61
N LEU A 305 -17.48 -9.29 -3.18
CA LEU A 305 -16.90 -7.94 -3.08
C LEU A 305 -16.73 -7.29 -4.47
N LEU A 306 -16.35 -8.07 -5.48
CA LEU A 306 -16.23 -7.58 -6.86
C LEU A 306 -17.59 -7.26 -7.50
N ASP A 307 -18.61 -8.08 -7.25
CA ASP A 307 -19.98 -7.80 -7.68
C ASP A 307 -20.52 -6.53 -7.01
N LEU A 308 -20.25 -6.35 -5.71
CA LEU A 308 -20.64 -5.15 -4.97
C LEU A 308 -19.92 -3.90 -5.48
N HIS A 309 -18.62 -3.99 -5.80
CA HIS A 309 -17.88 -2.90 -6.46
C HIS A 309 -18.58 -2.44 -7.75
N ARG A 310 -18.97 -3.40 -8.60
CA ARG A 310 -19.72 -3.11 -9.83
C ARG A 310 -21.09 -2.49 -9.54
N GLU A 311 -21.82 -2.99 -8.56
CA GLU A 311 -23.16 -2.51 -8.22
C GLU A 311 -23.14 -1.07 -7.70
N ILE A 312 -22.18 -0.73 -6.83
CA ILE A 312 -22.00 0.63 -6.32
C ILE A 312 -21.70 1.59 -7.48
N LEU A 313 -20.77 1.22 -8.38
CA LEU A 313 -20.46 2.02 -9.56
C LEU A 313 -21.66 2.18 -10.49
N ALA A 314 -22.49 1.16 -10.66
CA ALA A 314 -23.69 1.25 -11.51
C ALA A 314 -24.78 2.14 -10.89
N ALA A 315 -24.85 2.22 -9.55
CA ALA A 315 -25.83 3.02 -8.83
C ALA A 315 -25.42 4.49 -8.66
N HIS A 316 -24.11 4.76 -8.60
CA HIS A 316 -23.56 6.05 -8.16
C HIS A 316 -22.47 6.65 -9.07
N GLY A 317 -22.01 5.93 -10.08
CA GLY A 317 -20.95 6.37 -11.01
C GLY A 317 -21.45 7.02 -12.30
#